data_AF-A0A803W3V1-F1
#
_entry.id   AF-A0A803W3V1-F1
#
_cell.length_a   1.000
_cell.length_b   1.000
_cell.length_c   1.000
_cell.angle_alpha   90.00
_cell.angle_beta   90.00
_cell.angle_gamma   90.00
#
_symmetry.space_group_name_H-M   'P 1'
#
loop_
_entity.id
_entity.type
_entity.pdbx_description
1 polymer ?
#
loop_
_entity_poly.entity_id
_entity_poly.type
_entity_poly.pdbx_seq_one_letter_code
_entity_poly.pdbx_strand_id
1 'polypeptide(L)'
;WSRWSRGYSPPPPPPPPPPPPPPPPPPPPPPPPPPPPPPPPPPPPPPPPPPPPPPPPPPPPPPPPPPPPPPPPPPPPPPPPPPLLNRSSDLTSPSPTCAPPQVVLDCPADSCFDYTYLHEPYLRDPVGYPKVQMLIYLFYLLPFLLLAIYALAVPGCSWLPDWSLVVAGAVAQAQFAHLGSSLHPRTPFPYQTPDEVLWSFLLSNLLYALGPQLLALRCLRSPAFFLPPANPRLARAKKHQ
;
A
#
# COMPACT_ATOMS: atom_id res chain seq x y z
N TRP A 1 52.87 -117.92 25.25
CA TRP A 1 52.75 -116.48 25.57
C TRP A 1 53.99 -115.70 25.12
N SER A 2 54.38 -115.75 23.84
CA SER A 2 55.67 -115.17 23.36
C SER A 2 55.71 -114.80 21.87
N ARG A 3 54.58 -114.49 21.22
CA ARG A 3 54.53 -114.30 19.75
C ARG A 3 53.59 -113.18 19.25
N TRP A 4 53.36 -112.14 20.04
CA TRP A 4 52.47 -111.02 19.67
C TRP A 4 53.02 -109.61 19.96
N SER A 5 54.29 -109.48 20.35
CA SER A 5 54.92 -108.20 20.68
C SER A 5 55.74 -107.61 19.53
N ARG A 6 55.13 -107.45 18.33
CA ARG A 6 55.78 -106.75 17.20
C ARG A 6 55.02 -105.48 16.80
N GLY A 7 55.67 -104.35 17.06
CA GLY A 7 55.63 -103.13 16.24
C GLY A 7 54.26 -102.47 16.04
N TYR A 8 53.83 -101.66 17.02
CA TYR A 8 52.96 -100.52 16.77
C TYR A 8 53.71 -99.23 17.15
N SER A 9 54.32 -98.58 16.15
CA SER A 9 54.72 -97.18 16.25
C SER A 9 53.52 -96.32 15.83
N PRO A 10 53.14 -95.29 16.60
CA PRO A 10 52.07 -94.39 16.18
C PRO A 10 52.49 -93.60 14.92
N PRO A 11 51.54 -93.22 14.04
CA PRO A 11 51.84 -92.40 12.88
C PRO A 11 52.35 -91.01 13.30
N PRO A 12 53.19 -90.35 12.49
CA PRO A 12 53.64 -88.99 12.76
C PRO A 12 52.45 -88.00 12.74
N PRO A 13 52.53 -86.89 13.50
CA PRO A 13 51.49 -85.87 13.48
C PRO A 13 51.36 -85.23 12.08
N PRO A 14 50.16 -84.73 11.72
CA PRO A 14 49.97 -84.03 10.45
C PRO A 14 50.82 -82.74 10.39
N PRO A 15 51.23 -82.30 9.19
CA PRO A 15 51.95 -81.04 9.03
C PRO A 15 51.07 -79.85 9.46
N PRO A 16 51.67 -78.75 9.94
CA PRO A 16 50.92 -77.54 10.27
C PRO A 16 50.23 -76.97 9.02
N PRO A 17 49.09 -76.27 9.17
CA PRO A 17 48.43 -75.61 8.05
C PRO A 17 49.34 -74.51 7.46
N PRO A 18 49.21 -74.22 6.15
CA PRO A 18 49.95 -73.11 5.53
C PRO A 18 49.58 -71.77 6.18
N PRO A 19 50.51 -70.79 6.22
CA PRO A 19 50.20 -69.46 6.72
C PRO A 19 49.10 -68.80 5.88
N PRO A 20 48.28 -67.92 6.49
CA PRO A 20 47.27 -67.17 5.75
C PRO A 20 47.94 -66.27 4.68
N PRO A 21 47.24 -65.99 3.57
CA PRO A 21 47.74 -65.05 2.57
C PRO A 21 47.92 -63.65 3.16
N PRO A 22 48.89 -62.85 2.66
CA PRO A 22 49.06 -61.47 3.11
C PRO A 22 47.79 -60.65 2.82
N PRO A 23 47.49 -59.63 3.66
CA PRO A 23 46.36 -58.74 3.42
C PRO A 23 46.53 -57.99 2.09
N PRO A 24 45.44 -57.62 1.41
CA PRO A 24 45.51 -56.81 0.20
C PRO A 24 46.13 -55.43 0.50
N PRO A 25 46.80 -54.79 -0.47
CA PRO A 25 47.31 -53.44 -0.30
C PRO A 25 46.17 -52.45 -0.01
N PRO A 26 46.43 -51.36 0.75
CA PRO A 26 45.42 -50.33 0.99
C PRO A 26 44.99 -49.67 -0.32
N PRO A 27 43.74 -49.18 -0.42
CA PRO A 27 43.29 -48.42 -1.59
C PRO A 27 44.12 -47.14 -1.76
N PRO A 28 44.28 -46.65 -3.00
CA PRO A 28 44.96 -45.38 -3.25
C PRO A 28 44.22 -44.21 -2.57
N PRO A 29 44.94 -43.15 -2.17
CA PRO A 29 44.31 -41.96 -1.60
C PRO A 29 43.35 -41.31 -2.62
N PRO A 30 42.26 -40.65 -2.15
CA PRO A 30 41.36 -39.92 -3.03
C PRO A 30 42.11 -38.77 -3.74
N PRO A 31 41.68 -38.37 -4.95
CA PRO A 31 42.25 -37.21 -5.63
C PRO A 31 42.02 -35.93 -4.81
N PRO A 32 42.91 -34.93 -4.94
CA PRO A 32 42.71 -33.64 -4.29
C PRO A 32 41.43 -32.96 -4.79
N PRO A 33 40.76 -32.14 -3.95
CA PRO A 33 39.59 -31.38 -4.39
C PRO A 33 39.97 -30.39 -5.51
N PRO A 34 39.03 -30.08 -6.42
CA PRO A 34 39.25 -29.07 -7.44
C PRO A 34 39.51 -27.70 -6.81
N PRO A 35 40.30 -26.81 -7.47
CA PRO A 35 40.51 -25.46 -6.99
C PRO A 35 39.17 -24.69 -6.92
N PRO A 36 39.03 -23.71 -6.01
CA PRO A 36 37.85 -22.87 -5.96
C PRO A 36 37.68 -22.07 -7.26
N PRO A 37 36.45 -21.75 -7.67
CA PRO A 37 36.22 -20.89 -8.82
C PRO A 37 36.83 -19.49 -8.60
N PRO A 38 37.24 -18.80 -9.67
CA PRO A 38 37.73 -17.43 -9.55
C PRO A 38 36.64 -16.50 -9.00
N PRO A 39 37.01 -15.41 -8.30
CA PRO A 39 36.04 -14.43 -7.84
C PRO A 39 35.30 -13.79 -9.03
N PRO A 40 34.03 -13.38 -8.85
CA PRO A 40 33.30 -12.66 -9.89
C PRO A 40 33.99 -11.32 -10.22
N PRO A 41 33.88 -10.83 -11.47
CA PRO A 41 34.40 -9.52 -11.83
C PRO A 41 33.73 -8.41 -10.99
N PRO A 42 34.42 -7.28 -10.74
CA PRO A 42 33.83 -6.15 -10.05
C PRO A 42 32.64 -5.59 -10.85
N PRO A 43 31.63 -5.02 -10.18
CA PRO A 43 30.51 -4.37 -10.87
C PRO A 43 31.01 -3.19 -11.73
N PRO A 44 30.34 -2.88 -12.86
CA PRO A 44 30.67 -1.71 -13.65
C PRO A 44 30.47 -0.42 -12.83
N PRO A 45 31.23 0.66 -13.13
CA PRO A 45 31.03 1.94 -12.48
C PRO A 45 29.62 2.47 -12.75
N PRO A 46 29.03 3.25 -11.82
CA PRO A 46 27.73 3.87 -12.04
C PRO A 46 27.77 4.84 -13.23
N PRO A 47 26.67 5.00 -13.97
CA PRO A 47 26.59 5.99 -15.04
C PRO A 47 26.78 7.41 -14.48
N PRO A 48 27.32 8.35 -15.30
CA PRO A 48 27.43 9.75 -14.88
C PRO A 48 26.04 10.35 -14.60
N PRO A 49 25.95 11.33 -13.68
CA PRO A 49 24.69 12.01 -13.41
C PRO A 49 24.16 12.72 -14.67
N PRO A 50 22.83 12.80 -14.85
CA PRO A 50 22.25 13.55 -15.96
C PRO A 50 22.62 15.05 -15.86
N PRO A 51 22.70 15.77 -17.00
CA PRO A 51 22.92 17.21 -16.99
C PRO A 51 21.78 17.94 -16.25
N PRO A 52 22.05 19.10 -15.63
CA PRO A 52 21.02 19.89 -14.98
C PRO A 52 19.94 20.33 -15.99
N PRO A 53 18.67 20.44 -15.56
CA PRO A 53 17.60 20.94 -16.42
C PRO A 53 17.87 22.40 -16.84
N PRO A 54 17.40 22.82 -18.03
CA PRO A 54 17.50 24.22 -18.43
C PRO A 54 16.71 25.13 -17.46
N PRO A 55 17.12 26.41 -17.31
CA PRO A 55 16.41 27.35 -16.47
C PRO A 55 14.97 27.57 -16.97
N PRO A 56 13.99 27.82 -16.08
CA PRO A 56 12.62 28.10 -16.48
C PRO A 56 12.55 29.40 -17.31
N PRO A 57 11.58 29.50 -18.25
CA PRO A 57 11.35 30.73 -18.98
C PRO A 57 10.93 31.86 -18.02
N PRO A 58 11.21 33.14 -18.38
CA PRO A 58 10.77 34.28 -17.57
C PRO A 58 9.23 34.31 -17.45
N PRO A 59 8.69 34.82 -16.32
CA PRO A 59 7.25 34.93 -16.14
C PRO A 59 6.62 35.88 -17.17
N PRO A 60 5.37 35.63 -17.60
CA PRO A 60 4.65 36.56 -18.46
C PRO A 60 4.41 37.90 -17.74
N PRO A 61 4.27 39.02 -18.49
CA PRO A 61 3.93 40.31 -17.90
C PRO A 61 2.57 40.25 -17.17
N PRO A 62 2.37 41.06 -16.11
CA PRO A 62 1.10 41.08 -15.39
C PRO A 62 -0.04 41.55 -16.30
N PRO A 63 -1.26 41.02 -16.11
CA PRO A 63 -2.44 41.48 -16.85
C PRO A 63 -2.77 42.95 -16.49
N PRO A 64 -3.42 43.70 -17.40
CA PRO A 64 -3.90 45.05 -17.09
C PRO A 64 -4.93 45.02 -15.94
N PRO A 65 -5.05 46.10 -15.16
CA PRO A 65 -6.01 46.18 -14.06
C PRO A 65 -7.46 46.07 -14.60
N PRO A 66 -8.37 45.44 -13.84
CA PRO A 66 -9.77 45.34 -14.23
C PRO A 66 -10.44 46.72 -14.25
N PRO A 67 -11.50 46.90 -15.07
CA PRO A 67 -12.29 48.13 -15.03
C PRO A 67 -12.98 48.30 -13.66
N PRO A 68 -13.28 49.54 -13.24
CA PRO A 68 -13.97 49.79 -11.99
C PRO A 68 -15.37 49.13 -11.98
N PRO A 69 -15.84 48.63 -10.82
CA PRO A 69 -17.15 48.00 -10.72
C PRO A 69 -18.28 49.01 -11.02
N PRO A 70 -19.42 48.56 -11.58
CA PRO A 70 -20.59 49.40 -11.74
C PRO A 70 -21.13 49.87 -10.38
N PRO A 71 -21.85 51.01 -10.32
CA PRO A 71 -22.49 51.46 -9.08
C PRO A 71 -23.50 50.42 -8.57
N PRO A 72 -23.68 50.30 -7.24
CA PRO A 72 -24.62 49.34 -6.68
C PRO A 72 -26.06 49.66 -7.12
N PRO A 73 -26.90 48.63 -7.34
CA PRO A 73 -28.33 48.84 -7.60
C PRO A 73 -29.01 49.51 -6.39
N PRO A 74 -30.12 50.24 -6.60
CA PRO A 74 -30.90 50.78 -5.49
C PRO A 74 -31.40 49.67 -4.57
N PRO A 75 -31.56 49.94 -3.25
CA PRO A 75 -32.04 48.93 -2.31
C PRO A 75 -33.45 48.46 -2.69
N PRO A 76 -33.76 47.15 -2.57
CA PRO A 76 -35.10 46.65 -2.81
C PRO A 76 -36.09 47.23 -1.78
N PRO A 77 -37.37 47.37 -2.13
CA PRO A 77 -38.40 47.76 -1.17
C PRO A 77 -38.48 46.75 -0.01
N PRO A 78 -38.85 47.18 1.21
CA PRO A 78 -38.97 46.28 2.35
C PRO A 78 -40.03 45.20 2.07
N PRO A 79 -39.76 43.92 2.43
CA PRO A 79 -40.73 42.85 2.23
C PRO A 79 -41.97 43.04 3.12
N PRO A 80 -43.16 42.59 2.68
CA PRO A 80 -44.34 42.58 3.53
C PRO A 80 -44.14 41.64 4.74
N PRO A 81 -44.77 41.92 5.89
CA PRO A 81 -44.68 41.05 7.07
C PRO A 81 -45.29 39.67 6.76
N PRO A 82 -44.66 38.57 7.20
CA PRO A 82 -45.13 37.23 6.89
C PRO A 82 -46.43 36.90 7.64
N PRO A 83 -47.39 36.19 7.01
CA PRO A 83 -48.56 35.68 7.71
C PRO A 83 -48.13 34.58 8.69
N LEU A 84 -48.59 34.68 9.95
CA LEU A 84 -48.42 33.64 10.96
C LEU A 84 -49.32 32.43 10.61
N LEU A 85 -48.80 31.50 9.82
CA LEU A 85 -49.52 30.28 9.44
C LEU A 85 -48.94 29.04 10.12
N ASN A 86 -49.86 28.28 10.70
CA ASN A 86 -49.61 27.29 11.73
C ASN A 86 -49.00 26.00 11.18
N ARG A 87 -48.12 25.37 11.96
CA ARG A 87 -47.49 24.09 11.61
C ARG A 87 -48.48 22.95 11.79
N SER A 88 -49.00 22.41 10.70
CA SER A 88 -49.73 21.13 10.68
C SER A 88 -49.43 20.33 9.42
N SER A 89 -49.21 19.03 9.65
CA SER A 89 -48.99 17.93 8.71
C SER A 89 -49.85 17.94 7.44
N ASP A 90 -49.30 17.40 6.34
CA ASP A 90 -50.03 16.36 5.59
C ASP A 90 -49.11 15.44 4.75
N LEU A 91 -49.44 14.15 4.72
CA LEU A 91 -48.86 13.15 3.81
C LEU A 91 -49.83 12.87 2.66
N THR A 92 -49.37 12.97 1.39
CA THR A 92 -50.03 12.47 0.14
C THR A 92 -49.16 12.86 -1.06
N SER A 93 -48.94 12.08 -2.13
CA SER A 93 -49.13 10.64 -2.43
C SER A 93 -48.27 10.33 -3.69
N PRO A 94 -47.67 9.14 -3.89
CA PRO A 94 -46.61 8.96 -4.89
C PRO A 94 -47.12 8.91 -6.35
N SER A 95 -46.23 9.20 -7.31
CA SER A 95 -46.44 8.88 -8.73
C SER A 95 -45.17 8.31 -9.37
N PRO A 96 -45.26 7.27 -10.23
CA PRO A 96 -44.11 6.41 -10.53
C PRO A 96 -43.52 6.67 -11.92
N THR A 97 -42.55 7.60 -12.02
CA THR A 97 -41.75 7.73 -13.24
C THR A 97 -40.29 8.03 -12.89
N CYS A 98 -39.38 7.14 -13.33
CA CYS A 98 -37.92 7.28 -13.21
C CYS A 98 -37.40 7.69 -11.83
N ALA A 99 -37.30 6.73 -10.91
CA ALA A 99 -36.35 6.85 -9.81
C ALA A 99 -34.92 6.78 -10.37
N PRO A 100 -34.09 7.84 -10.29
CA PRO A 100 -32.64 7.68 -10.36
C PRO A 100 -32.17 6.81 -9.17
N PRO A 101 -30.93 6.29 -9.18
CA PRO A 101 -30.38 5.46 -8.08
C PRO A 101 -30.28 6.16 -6.70
N GLN A 102 -30.77 7.40 -6.60
CA GLN A 102 -30.86 8.23 -5.39
C GLN A 102 -31.89 7.73 -4.36
N VAL A 103 -32.75 6.76 -4.68
CA VAL A 103 -33.76 6.21 -3.75
C VAL A 103 -33.22 5.06 -2.87
N VAL A 104 -31.97 4.61 -3.08
CA VAL A 104 -31.34 3.52 -2.30
C VAL A 104 -30.40 4.01 -1.20
N LEU A 105 -29.97 5.27 -1.24
CA LEU A 105 -29.31 5.94 -0.11
C LEU A 105 -30.11 7.19 0.23
N ASP A 106 -30.70 7.22 1.44
CA ASP A 106 -31.29 8.41 2.08
C ASP A 106 -30.21 9.46 2.43
N CYS A 107 -29.52 9.98 1.41
CA CYS A 107 -28.71 11.18 1.52
C CYS A 107 -29.60 12.41 1.26
N PRO A 108 -29.78 13.33 2.22
CA PRO A 108 -30.57 14.54 1.99
C PRO A 108 -29.87 15.39 0.92
N ALA A 109 -30.49 15.46 -0.27
CA ALA A 109 -29.89 16.06 -1.46
C ALA A 109 -29.48 17.52 -1.23
N ASP A 110 -30.26 18.27 -0.46
CA ASP A 110 -29.99 19.68 -0.10
C ASP A 110 -28.65 19.83 0.63
N SER A 111 -28.34 18.95 1.59
CA SER A 111 -27.10 19.03 2.36
C SER A 111 -25.84 18.73 1.52
N CYS A 112 -25.97 17.82 0.54
CA CYS A 112 -24.93 17.57 -0.46
C CYS A 112 -24.78 18.75 -1.43
N PHE A 113 -25.89 19.39 -1.81
CA PHE A 113 -25.90 20.55 -2.70
C PHE A 113 -25.25 21.78 -2.04
N ASP A 114 -25.61 22.05 -0.78
CA ASP A 114 -25.01 23.08 0.08
C ASP A 114 -23.52 22.83 0.30
N TYR A 115 -23.11 21.60 0.62
CA TYR A 115 -21.69 21.24 0.74
C TYR A 115 -20.91 21.54 -0.56
N THR A 116 -21.48 21.15 -1.70
CA THR A 116 -20.90 21.41 -3.03
C THR A 116 -20.89 22.91 -3.38
N TYR A 117 -21.77 23.74 -2.79
CA TYR A 117 -21.82 25.18 -3.04
C TYR A 117 -20.97 26.03 -2.08
N LEU A 118 -20.88 25.63 -0.81
CA LEU A 118 -20.30 26.41 0.27
C LEU A 118 -18.90 25.94 0.67
N HIS A 119 -18.59 24.64 0.48
CA HIS A 119 -17.34 24.04 0.97
C HIS A 119 -16.45 23.49 -0.15
N GLU A 120 -17.00 22.82 -1.16
CA GLU A 120 -16.20 22.18 -2.22
C GLU A 120 -16.68 22.54 -3.64
N PRO A 121 -16.55 23.82 -4.08
CA PRO A 121 -16.91 24.24 -5.44
C PRO A 121 -16.09 23.51 -6.51
N TYR A 122 -14.92 22.96 -6.15
CA TYR A 122 -14.06 22.18 -7.04
C TYR A 122 -14.76 20.90 -7.57
N LEU A 123 -15.72 20.32 -6.83
CA LEU A 123 -16.57 19.24 -7.32
C LEU A 123 -17.47 19.64 -8.50
N ARG A 124 -17.58 20.94 -8.86
CA ARG A 124 -18.29 21.39 -10.06
C ARG A 124 -17.40 21.54 -11.30
N ASP A 125 -16.11 21.24 -11.20
CA ASP A 125 -15.20 21.24 -12.36
C ASP A 125 -15.71 20.28 -13.46
N PRO A 126 -15.89 20.74 -14.72
CA PRO A 126 -16.27 19.88 -15.85
C PRO A 126 -15.26 18.75 -16.13
N VAL A 127 -14.01 18.87 -15.68
CA VAL A 127 -12.98 17.82 -15.82
C VAL A 127 -13.27 16.60 -14.92
N GLY A 128 -14.10 16.76 -13.87
CA GLY A 128 -14.62 15.64 -13.06
C GLY A 128 -13.60 14.91 -12.17
N TYR A 129 -12.33 15.29 -12.21
CA TYR A 129 -11.25 14.72 -11.40
C TYR A 129 -11.60 14.52 -9.90
N PRO A 130 -12.07 15.54 -9.15
CA PRO A 130 -12.41 15.36 -7.74
C PRO A 130 -13.59 14.39 -7.51
N LYS A 131 -14.57 14.33 -8.44
CA LYS A 131 -15.67 13.37 -8.38
C LYS A 131 -15.16 11.92 -8.48
N VAL A 132 -14.26 11.68 -9.43
CA VAL A 132 -13.62 10.36 -9.61
C VAL A 132 -12.79 9.99 -8.38
N GLN A 133 -12.07 10.95 -7.80
CA GLN A 133 -11.31 10.74 -6.57
C GLN A 133 -12.20 10.38 -5.36
N MET A 134 -13.31 11.09 -5.15
CA MET A 134 -14.29 10.72 -4.11
C MET A 134 -14.88 9.32 -4.35
N LEU A 135 -15.17 8.97 -5.61
CA LEU A 135 -15.71 7.65 -5.97
C LEU A 135 -14.70 6.53 -5.70
N ILE A 136 -13.40 6.77 -5.97
CA ILE A 136 -12.30 5.85 -5.62
C ILE A 136 -12.20 5.70 -4.10
N TYR A 137 -12.32 6.78 -3.34
CA TYR A 137 -12.31 6.70 -1.88
C TYR A 137 -13.51 5.92 -1.33
N LEU A 138 -14.71 6.09 -1.89
CA LEU A 138 -15.91 5.37 -1.47
C LEU A 138 -15.83 3.87 -1.78
N PHE A 139 -15.42 3.48 -2.99
CA PHE A 139 -15.44 2.07 -3.42
C PHE A 139 -14.17 1.26 -3.14
N TYR A 140 -13.02 1.90 -2.94
CA TYR A 140 -11.75 1.20 -2.71
C TYR A 140 -11.13 1.52 -1.35
N LEU A 141 -11.03 2.81 -0.98
CA LEU A 141 -10.38 3.19 0.28
C LEU A 141 -11.23 2.83 1.50
N LEU A 142 -12.53 3.14 1.51
CA LEU A 142 -13.42 2.82 2.62
C LEU A 142 -13.49 1.31 2.93
N PRO A 143 -13.75 0.38 1.98
CA PRO A 143 -13.73 -1.05 2.29
C PRO A 143 -12.34 -1.56 2.66
N PHE A 144 -11.25 -0.99 2.11
CA PHE A 144 -9.90 -1.29 2.56
C PHE A 144 -9.68 -0.88 4.02
N LEU A 145 -10.14 0.32 4.44
CA LEU A 145 -10.02 0.79 5.81
C LEU A 145 -10.82 -0.09 6.79
N LEU A 146 -12.01 -0.55 6.41
CA LEU A 146 -12.78 -1.52 7.20
C LEU A 146 -12.04 -2.85 7.36
N LEU A 147 -11.45 -3.37 6.27
CA LEU A 147 -10.65 -4.59 6.30
C LEU A 147 -9.33 -4.41 7.09
N ALA A 148 -8.76 -3.20 7.09
CA ALA A 148 -7.58 -2.85 7.88
C ALA A 148 -7.90 -2.77 9.38
N ILE A 149 -9.08 -2.26 9.77
CA ILE A 149 -9.56 -2.28 11.16
C ILE A 149 -9.75 -3.74 11.61
N TYR A 150 -10.34 -4.59 10.78
CA TYR A 150 -10.46 -6.03 11.05
C TYR A 150 -9.07 -6.70 11.23
N ALA A 151 -8.13 -6.43 10.33
CA ALA A 151 -6.77 -6.98 10.38
C ALA A 151 -5.89 -6.38 11.49
N LEU A 152 -6.26 -5.23 12.08
CA LEU A 152 -5.70 -4.71 13.33
C LEU A 152 -6.27 -5.41 14.56
N ALA A 153 -7.52 -5.89 14.50
CA ALA A 153 -8.16 -6.65 15.57
C ALA A 153 -7.76 -8.14 15.59
N VAL A 154 -7.48 -8.73 14.42
CA VAL A 154 -7.12 -10.15 14.26
C VAL A 154 -5.65 -10.31 13.84
N PRO A 155 -4.78 -10.91 14.68
CA PRO A 155 -3.37 -11.12 14.33
C PRO A 155 -3.19 -12.14 13.20
N GLY A 156 -2.08 -12.04 12.48
CA GLY A 156 -1.71 -12.97 11.40
C GLY A 156 -2.16 -12.58 9.98
N CYS A 157 -2.73 -11.39 9.78
CA CYS A 157 -3.05 -10.86 8.45
C CYS A 157 -1.79 -10.38 7.70
N SER A 158 -1.01 -11.32 7.16
CA SER A 158 0.30 -11.03 6.52
C SER A 158 0.23 -10.21 5.25
N TRP A 159 -0.95 -10.10 4.63
CA TRP A 159 -1.19 -9.24 3.48
C TRP A 159 -1.33 -7.75 3.86
N LEU A 160 -1.72 -7.43 5.09
CA LEU A 160 -2.01 -6.04 5.49
C LEU A 160 -0.81 -5.08 5.33
N PRO A 161 0.42 -5.44 5.76
CA PRO A 161 1.56 -4.53 5.65
C PRO A 161 1.82 -4.06 4.21
N ASP A 162 1.86 -4.99 3.25
CA ASP A 162 2.14 -4.67 1.84
C ASP A 162 1.04 -3.79 1.23
N TRP A 163 -0.23 -4.15 1.45
CA TRP A 163 -1.36 -3.35 0.98
C TRP A 163 -1.45 -1.98 1.67
N SER A 164 -1.09 -1.88 2.96
CA SER A 164 -1.07 -0.60 3.68
C SER A 164 -0.05 0.38 3.09
N LEU A 165 1.09 -0.10 2.61
CA LEU A 165 2.10 0.72 1.93
C LEU A 165 1.61 1.19 0.55
N VAL A 166 1.00 0.30 -0.24
CA VAL A 166 0.42 0.66 -1.55
C VAL A 166 -0.68 1.71 -1.39
N VAL A 167 -1.60 1.51 -0.43
CA VAL A 167 -2.70 2.45 -0.17
C VAL A 167 -2.19 3.77 0.40
N ALA A 168 -1.20 3.75 1.30
CA ALA A 168 -0.57 4.98 1.80
C ALA A 168 0.09 5.79 0.67
N GLY A 169 0.77 5.14 -0.27
CA GLY A 169 1.34 5.79 -1.46
C GLY A 169 0.26 6.36 -2.39
N ALA A 170 -0.78 5.58 -2.70
CA ALA A 170 -1.89 5.99 -3.55
C ALA A 170 -2.67 7.19 -2.96
N VAL A 171 -2.93 7.18 -1.65
CA VAL A 171 -3.59 8.30 -0.97
C VAL A 171 -2.69 9.54 -0.95
N ALA A 172 -1.39 9.40 -0.69
CA ALA A 172 -0.46 10.53 -0.75
C ALA A 172 -0.40 11.17 -2.15
N GLN A 173 -0.35 10.35 -3.21
CA GLN A 173 -0.37 10.85 -4.59
C GLN A 173 -1.70 11.53 -4.94
N ALA A 174 -2.83 10.90 -4.63
CA ALA A 174 -4.16 11.46 -4.90
C ALA A 174 -4.36 12.79 -4.17
N GLN A 175 -3.93 12.88 -2.91
CA GLN A 175 -4.00 14.10 -2.12
C GLN A 175 -3.08 15.20 -2.66
N PHE A 176 -1.82 14.88 -3.00
CA PHE A 176 -0.92 15.85 -3.64
C PHE A 176 -1.48 16.39 -4.96
N ALA A 177 -2.06 15.52 -5.79
CA ALA A 177 -2.68 15.92 -7.05
C ALA A 177 -3.94 16.77 -6.84
N HIS A 178 -4.77 16.44 -5.84
CA HIS A 178 -5.96 17.21 -5.46
C HIS A 178 -5.62 18.61 -4.95
N LEU A 179 -4.72 18.72 -3.96
CA LEU A 179 -4.21 20.02 -3.49
C LEU A 179 -3.57 20.81 -4.64
N GLY A 180 -2.71 20.14 -5.42
CA GLY A 180 -2.01 20.74 -6.56
C GLY A 180 -2.96 21.27 -7.62
N SER A 181 -4.07 20.57 -7.91
CA SER A 181 -5.09 21.03 -8.86
C SER A 181 -5.91 22.19 -8.32
N SER A 182 -6.37 22.13 -7.06
CA SER A 182 -7.17 23.20 -6.45
C SER A 182 -6.43 24.54 -6.33
N LEU A 183 -5.09 24.49 -6.26
CA LEU A 183 -4.20 25.65 -6.17
C LEU A 183 -3.55 26.06 -7.51
N HIS A 184 -3.80 25.34 -8.61
CA HIS A 184 -3.05 25.57 -9.84
C HIS A 184 -3.51 26.85 -10.57
N PRO A 185 -2.62 27.75 -11.04
CA PRO A 185 -3.01 28.97 -11.75
C PRO A 185 -3.82 28.78 -13.06
N ARG A 186 -4.04 27.53 -13.51
CA ARG A 186 -4.89 27.20 -14.66
C ARG A 186 -6.29 26.68 -14.29
N THR A 187 -6.61 26.41 -13.02
CA THR A 187 -8.01 26.16 -12.66
C THR A 187 -8.78 27.48 -12.69
N PRO A 188 -9.99 27.53 -13.28
CA PRO A 188 -10.75 28.78 -13.34
C PRO A 188 -11.08 29.32 -11.94
N PHE A 189 -11.01 30.64 -11.77
CA PHE A 189 -11.27 31.35 -10.51
C PHE A 189 -12.54 30.89 -9.73
N PRO A 190 -13.68 30.54 -10.37
CA PRO A 190 -14.86 30.02 -9.66
C PRO A 190 -14.70 28.65 -8.97
N TYR A 191 -13.63 27.91 -9.28
CA TYR A 191 -13.36 26.57 -8.77
C TYR A 191 -12.09 26.45 -7.92
N GLN A 192 -11.30 27.54 -7.81
CA GLN A 192 -10.18 27.62 -6.88
C GLN A 192 -10.71 27.69 -5.44
N THR A 193 -9.95 27.15 -4.48
CA THR A 193 -10.32 27.23 -3.06
C THR A 193 -10.13 28.67 -2.57
N PRO A 194 -11.17 29.38 -2.09
CA PRO A 194 -11.01 30.72 -1.52
C PRO A 194 -10.05 30.73 -0.33
N ASP A 195 -9.23 31.77 -0.18
CA ASP A 195 -8.25 31.89 0.90
C ASP A 195 -8.86 31.69 2.31
N GLU A 196 -10.11 32.16 2.50
CA GLU A 196 -10.89 32.04 3.74
C GLU A 196 -11.17 30.58 4.17
N VAL A 197 -11.28 29.65 3.20
CA VAL A 197 -11.54 28.21 3.44
C VAL A 197 -10.34 27.33 3.10
N LEU A 198 -9.28 27.89 2.53
CA LEU A 198 -8.06 27.17 2.16
C LEU A 198 -7.47 26.37 3.32
N TRP A 199 -7.34 26.97 4.51
CA TRP A 199 -6.80 26.27 5.68
C TRP A 199 -7.67 25.08 6.12
N SER A 200 -8.99 25.22 6.08
CA SER A 200 -9.94 24.14 6.39
C SER A 200 -9.85 23.00 5.38
N PHE A 201 -9.72 23.34 4.09
CA PHE A 201 -9.51 22.38 3.00
C PHE A 201 -8.17 21.63 3.13
N LEU A 202 -7.07 22.35 3.36
CA LEU A 202 -5.74 21.77 3.56
C LEU A 202 -5.69 20.85 4.78
N LEU A 203 -6.23 21.30 5.92
CA LEU A 203 -6.26 20.54 7.16
C LEU A 203 -7.11 19.28 7.04
N SER A 204 -8.28 19.37 6.40
CA SER A 204 -9.18 18.22 6.21
C SER A 204 -8.54 17.15 5.32
N ASN A 205 -7.94 17.56 4.20
CA ASN A 205 -7.25 16.65 3.29
C ASN A 205 -5.99 16.02 3.92
N LEU A 206 -5.23 16.79 4.70
CA LEU A 206 -4.09 16.26 5.47
C LEU A 206 -4.54 15.26 6.54
N LEU A 207 -5.61 15.56 7.27
CA LEU A 207 -6.17 14.67 8.30
C LEU A 207 -6.68 13.36 7.68
N TYR A 208 -7.31 13.44 6.50
CA TYR A 208 -7.73 12.27 5.73
C TYR A 208 -6.53 11.45 5.24
N ALA A 209 -5.47 12.10 4.77
CA ALA A 209 -4.23 11.45 4.36
C ALA A 209 -3.51 10.72 5.50
N LEU A 210 -3.57 11.26 6.73
CA LEU A 210 -2.84 10.72 7.89
C LEU A 210 -3.25 9.29 8.26
N GLY A 211 -4.53 8.91 8.13
CA GLY A 211 -5.02 7.57 8.51
C GLY A 211 -4.23 6.42 7.86
N PRO A 212 -4.16 6.35 6.53
CA PRO A 212 -3.33 5.38 5.79
C PRO A 212 -1.84 5.44 6.14
N GLN A 213 -1.26 6.63 6.36
CA GLN A 213 0.17 6.75 6.74
C GLN A 213 0.44 6.16 8.13
N LEU A 214 -0.43 6.43 9.11
CA LEU A 214 -0.32 5.89 10.47
C LEU A 214 -0.51 4.37 10.50
N LEU A 215 -1.42 3.84 9.67
CA LEU A 215 -1.59 2.40 9.47
C LEU A 215 -0.32 1.75 8.92
N ALA A 216 0.26 2.30 7.84
CA ALA A 216 1.50 1.80 7.25
C ALA A 216 2.67 1.86 8.25
N LEU A 217 2.81 2.98 8.96
CA LEU A 217 3.83 3.15 10.02
C LEU A 217 3.64 2.14 11.17
N ARG A 218 2.39 1.83 11.55
CA ARG A 218 2.08 0.80 12.54
C ARG A 218 2.49 -0.59 12.04
N CYS A 219 2.17 -0.93 10.79
CA CYS A 219 2.57 -2.21 10.18
C CYS A 219 4.09 -2.36 10.13
N LEU A 220 4.82 -1.31 9.72
CA LEU A 220 6.29 -1.29 9.69
C LEU A 220 6.93 -1.38 11.08
N ARG A 221 6.32 -0.77 12.12
CA ARG A 221 6.84 -0.82 13.50
C ARG A 221 6.55 -2.13 14.23
N SER A 222 5.58 -2.92 13.77
CA SER A 222 5.21 -4.19 14.43
C SER A 222 4.85 -5.31 13.45
N PRO A 223 5.76 -5.69 12.52
CA PRO A 223 5.47 -6.71 11.51
C PRO A 223 5.18 -8.09 12.14
N ALA A 224 5.76 -8.39 13.31
CA ALA A 224 5.56 -9.65 14.03
C ALA A 224 4.10 -9.92 14.47
N PHE A 225 3.23 -8.90 14.51
CA PHE A 225 1.80 -9.09 14.77
C PHE A 225 1.02 -9.59 13.53
N PHE A 226 1.50 -9.24 12.33
CA PHE A 226 0.86 -9.55 11.05
C PHE A 226 1.45 -10.79 10.37
N LEU A 227 2.73 -11.09 10.61
CA LEU A 227 3.41 -12.25 10.03
C LEU A 227 3.05 -13.57 10.74
N PRO A 228 2.95 -14.70 10.02
CA PRO A 228 2.81 -16.01 10.64
C PRO A 228 4.05 -16.36 11.50
N PRO A 229 3.91 -17.16 12.56
CA PRO A 229 5.04 -17.56 13.39
C PRO A 229 6.12 -18.25 12.55
N ALA A 230 7.37 -17.80 12.71
CA ALA A 230 8.50 -18.24 11.90
C ALA A 230 8.67 -19.77 11.98
N ASN A 231 8.60 -20.45 10.84
CA ASN A 231 8.60 -21.91 10.78
C ASN A 231 9.92 -22.46 11.37
N PRO A 232 9.89 -23.21 12.51
CA PRO A 232 11.11 -23.52 13.27
C PRO A 232 12.19 -24.26 12.47
N ARG A 233 11.78 -25.02 11.44
CA ARG A 233 12.69 -25.76 10.56
C ARG A 233 13.58 -24.82 9.72
N LEU A 234 13.04 -23.70 9.24
CA LEU A 234 13.79 -22.68 8.47
C LEU A 234 14.73 -21.87 9.35
N ALA A 235 14.30 -21.53 10.57
CA ALA A 235 15.15 -20.86 11.56
C ALA A 235 16.35 -21.74 11.98
N ARG A 236 16.15 -23.06 12.08
CA ARG A 236 17.23 -24.01 12.39
C ARG A 236 18.21 -24.17 11.23
N ALA A 237 17.73 -24.18 9.97
CA ALA A 237 18.58 -24.26 8.79
C ALA A 237 19.54 -23.06 8.68
N LYS A 238 19.04 -21.83 8.85
CA LYS A 238 19.87 -20.60 8.87
C LYS A 238 20.87 -20.50 10.03
N LYS A 239 20.87 -21.44 10.99
CA LYS A 239 21.77 -21.47 12.14
C LYS A 239 22.85 -22.58 12.05
N HIS A 240 22.85 -23.36 10.96
CA HIS A 240 23.82 -24.44 10.69
C HIS A 240 24.54 -24.22 9.35
N GLN A 241 24.53 -22.98 8.85
CA GLN A 241 25.11 -22.54 7.59
C GLN A 241 25.81 -21.19 7.83
#